data_AF-A0A061KQW6-F1
#
_entry.id   AF-A0A061KQW6-F1
#
_cell.length_a   1.000
_cell.length_b   1.000
_cell.length_c   1.000
_cell.angle_alpha   90.00
_cell.angle_beta   90.00
_cell.angle_gamma   90.00
#
_symmetry.space_group_name_H-M   'P 1'
#
loop_
_entity.id
_entity.type
_entity.pdbx_description
1 polymer ?
#
loop_
_entity_poly.entity_id
_entity_poly.type
_entity_poly.pdbx_seq_one_letter_code
_entity_poly.pdbx_strand_id
1 'polypeptide(L)'
;MPTSVSLSPYFETFIREQIESGRYNNTSEVIRAGLRALEEREQQIKLESLQSAVTAGINSGESKSAEEVFGRLTHKYKKMAEGEQPI
;
A
#
# COMPACT_ATOMS: atom_id res chain seq x y z
N MET A 1 1.27 -13.51 24.48
CA MET A 1 -0.03 -13.35 25.15
C MET A 1 -1.12 -13.88 24.24
N PRO A 2 -2.15 -14.60 24.73
CA PRO A 2 -3.29 -14.96 23.90
C PRO A 2 -4.08 -13.71 23.55
N THR A 3 -4.33 -13.50 22.26
CA THR A 3 -5.19 -12.42 21.76
C THR A 3 -6.59 -12.98 21.59
N SER A 4 -7.58 -12.37 22.25
CA SER A 4 -8.99 -12.69 22.03
C SER A 4 -9.51 -11.84 20.87
N VAL A 5 -10.19 -12.47 19.91
CA VAL A 5 -10.76 -11.80 18.73
C VAL A 5 -12.19 -12.27 18.54
N SER A 6 -13.09 -11.34 18.22
CA SER A 6 -14.48 -11.66 17.89
C SER A 6 -14.61 -11.89 16.40
N LEU A 7 -15.20 -13.01 16.01
CA LEU A 7 -15.43 -13.38 14.62
C LEU A 7 -16.94 -13.38 14.33
N SER A 8 -17.30 -13.11 13.08
CA SER A 8 -18.69 -13.30 12.65
C SER A 8 -19.01 -14.80 12.54
N PRO A 9 -20.29 -15.20 12.62
CA PRO A 9 -20.68 -16.61 12.47
C PRO A 9 -20.17 -17.25 11.17
N TYR A 10 -20.06 -16.45 10.10
CA TYR A 10 -19.49 -16.89 8.83
C TYR A 10 -18.03 -17.37 8.99
N PHE A 11 -17.18 -16.57 9.64
CA PHE A 11 -15.77 -16.92 9.83
C PHE A 11 -15.58 -18.05 10.84
N GLU A 12 -16.46 -18.18 11.83
CA GLU A 12 -16.43 -19.33 12.73
C GLU A 12 -16.70 -20.65 11.99
N THR A 13 -17.71 -20.67 11.12
CA THR A 13 -18.01 -21.84 10.26
C THR A 13 -16.85 -22.14 9.33
N PHE A 14 -16.31 -21.11 8.65
CA PHE A 14 -15.17 -21.28 7.76
C PHE A 14 -13.96 -21.88 8.49
N ILE A 15 -13.60 -21.37 9.67
CA ILE A 15 -12.48 -21.90 10.46
C ILE A 15 -12.74 -23.35 10.86
N ARG A 16 -13.97 -23.68 11.25
CA ARG A 16 -14.36 -25.03 11.61
C ARG A 16 -14.17 -26.00 10.43
N GLU A 17 -14.65 -25.65 9.24
CA GLU A 17 -14.47 -26.46 8.03
C GLU A 17 -12.97 -26.64 7.69
N GLN A 18 -12.15 -25.60 7.87
CA GLN A 18 -10.71 -25.68 7.65
C GLN A 18 -9.99 -26.62 8.64
N ILE A 19 -10.52 -26.77 9.85
CA ILE A 19 -9.99 -27.71 10.86
C ILE A 19 -10.53 -29.12 10.62
N GLU A 20 -11.83 -29.26 10.37
CA GLU A 20 -12.49 -30.56 10.09
C GLU A 20 -11.94 -31.22 8.82
N SER A 21 -11.55 -30.44 7.82
CA SER A 21 -10.85 -30.93 6.63
C SER A 21 -9.41 -31.41 6.88
N GLY A 22 -8.87 -31.19 8.09
CA GLY A 22 -7.51 -31.55 8.46
C GLY A 22 -6.43 -30.61 7.90
N ARG A 23 -6.81 -29.50 7.25
CA ARG A 23 -5.84 -28.54 6.70
C ARG A 23 -5.10 -27.77 7.80
N TYR A 24 -5.75 -27.56 8.94
CA TYR A 24 -5.17 -26.89 10.10
C TYR A 24 -5.59 -27.59 11.40
N ASN A 25 -4.74 -27.53 12.42
CA ASN A 25 -4.99 -28.24 13.68
C ASN A 25 -5.80 -27.43 14.70
N ASN A 26 -5.80 -26.10 14.56
CA ASN A 26 -6.47 -25.20 15.49
C ASN A 26 -6.79 -23.85 14.86
N THR A 27 -7.72 -23.11 15.49
CA THR A 27 -8.15 -21.78 15.07
C THR A 27 -6.99 -20.80 14.91
N SER A 28 -6.02 -20.83 15.83
CA SER A 28 -4.89 -19.90 15.78
C SER A 28 -3.99 -20.11 14.56
N GLU A 29 -3.89 -21.34 14.03
CA GLU A 29 -3.19 -21.61 12.77
C GLU A 29 -3.92 -21.02 11.57
N VAL A 30 -5.24 -21.17 11.51
CA VAL A 30 -6.06 -20.60 10.43
C VAL A 30 -5.94 -19.08 10.42
N ILE A 31 -6.05 -18.44 11.59
CA ILE A 31 -5.92 -16.99 11.73
C ILE A 31 -4.52 -16.53 11.30
N ARG A 32 -3.45 -17.20 11.75
CA ARG A 32 -2.08 -16.86 11.32
C ARG A 32 -1.89 -17.03 9.82
N ALA A 33 -2.44 -18.09 9.22
CA ALA A 33 -2.38 -18.30 7.77
C ALA A 33 -3.09 -17.17 7.01
N GLY A 34 -4.28 -16.77 7.48
CA GLY A 34 -5.01 -15.62 6.92
C GLY A 34 -4.23 -14.31 7.01
N LEU A 35 -3.61 -14.03 8.17
CA LEU A 35 -2.80 -12.83 8.36
C LEU A 35 -1.54 -12.82 7.49
N ARG A 36 -0.86 -13.96 7.33
CA ARG A 36 0.29 -14.05 6.41
C ARG A 36 -0.11 -13.79 4.97
N ALA A 37 -1.25 -14.35 4.53
CA ALA A 37 -1.75 -14.11 3.18
C ALA A 37 -2.15 -12.63 2.97
N LEU A 38 -2.69 -11.98 4.01
CA LEU A 38 -2.97 -10.55 3.97
C LEU A 38 -1.69 -9.73 3.85
N GLU A 39 -0.68 -10.02 4.68
CA GLU A 39 0.63 -9.34 4.64
C GLU A 39 1.31 -9.50 3.27
N GLU A 40 1.34 -10.71 2.72
CA GLU A 40 1.92 -10.99 1.40
C GLU A 40 1.19 -10.20 0.29
N ARG A 41 -0.15 -10.15 0.35
CA ARG A 41 -0.94 -9.35 -0.59
C ARG A 41 -0.64 -7.86 -0.48
N GLU A 42 -0.52 -7.31 0.73
CA GLU A 42 -0.19 -5.90 0.93
C GLU A 42 1.22 -5.57 0.40
N GLN A 43 2.18 -6.45 0.63
CA GLN A 43 3.54 -6.31 0.09
C GLN A 43 3.54 -6.33 -1.45
N GLN A 44 2.78 -7.24 -2.04
CA GLN A 44 2.65 -7.35 -3.50
C GLN A 44 2.03 -6.09 -4.11
N ILE A 45 0.93 -5.57 -3.54
CA ILE A 45 0.29 -4.32 -3.99
C ILE A 45 1.26 -3.15 -3.91
N LYS A 46 2.04 -3.05 -2.83
CA LYS A 46 3.04 -1.98 -2.66
C LYS A 46 4.12 -2.06 -3.74
N LEU A 47 4.60 -3.26 -4.04
CA LEU A 47 5.61 -3.48 -5.06
C LEU A 47 5.09 -3.16 -6.46
N GLU A 48 3.87 -3.59 -6.79
CA GLU A 48 3.21 -3.26 -8.07
C GLU A 48 3.01 -1.76 -8.24
N SER A 49 2.55 -1.07 -7.19
CA SER A 49 2.41 0.39 -7.17
C SER A 49 3.75 1.09 -7.42
N LEU A 50 4.82 0.62 -6.78
CA LEU A 50 6.16 1.15 -6.97
C LEU A 50 6.66 0.92 -8.41
N GLN A 51 6.51 -0.29 -8.94
CA GLN A 51 6.89 -0.61 -10.32
C GLN A 51 6.14 0.24 -11.34
N SER A 52 4.84 0.45 -11.12
CA SER A 52 4.01 1.33 -11.95
C SER A 52 4.50 2.77 -11.90
N ALA A 53 4.79 3.31 -10.71
CA ALA A 53 5.31 4.67 -10.55
C ALA A 53 6.69 4.85 -11.20
N VAL A 54 7.60 3.87 -11.08
CA VAL A 54 8.90 3.87 -11.74
C VAL A 54 8.75 3.85 -13.26
N THR A 55 7.88 2.97 -13.77
CA THR A 55 7.61 2.87 -15.22
C THR A 55 7.02 4.18 -15.76
N ALA A 56 6.09 4.79 -15.03
CA ALA A 56 5.54 6.10 -15.37
C ALA A 56 6.64 7.18 -15.38
N GLY A 57 7.57 7.15 -14.40
CA GLY A 57 8.72 8.05 -14.35
C GLY A 57 9.67 7.87 -15.53
N ILE A 58 10.02 6.63 -15.89
CA ILE A 58 10.87 6.32 -17.06
C ILE A 58 10.22 6.83 -18.35
N ASN A 59 8.90 6.68 -18.48
CA ASN A 59 8.14 7.11 -19.65
C ASN A 59 7.76 8.60 -19.61
N SER A 60 8.16 9.36 -18.58
CA SER A 60 7.76 10.76 -18.41
C SER A 60 8.58 11.77 -19.25
N GLY A 61 9.56 11.28 -20.01
CA GLY A 61 10.43 12.09 -20.87
C GLY A 61 11.78 12.40 -20.22
N GLU A 62 12.46 13.42 -20.74
CA GLU A 62 13.80 13.77 -20.28
C GLU A 62 13.80 14.35 -18.86
N SER A 63 14.83 14.00 -18.09
CA SER A 63 15.03 14.57 -16.76
C SER A 63 15.37 16.05 -16.86
N LYS A 64 14.83 16.84 -15.92
CA LYS A 64 15.14 18.27 -15.80
C LYS A 64 16.20 18.49 -14.72
N SER A 65 17.02 19.52 -14.90
CA SER A 65 18.01 19.87 -13.89
C SER A 65 17.33 20.37 -12.61
N ALA A 66 17.89 20.00 -11.45
CA ALA A 66 17.37 20.43 -10.16
C ALA A 66 17.36 21.97 -10.05
N GLU A 67 18.45 22.62 -10.50
CA GLU A 67 18.61 24.08 -10.50
C GLU A 67 17.48 24.79 -11.27
N GLU A 68 17.16 24.32 -12.49
CA GLU A 68 16.09 24.87 -13.32
C GLU A 68 14.72 24.70 -12.64
N VAL A 69 14.45 23.51 -12.09
CA VAL A 69 13.18 23.21 -11.43
C VAL A 69 13.00 24.06 -10.18
N PHE A 70 14.00 24.11 -9.31
CA PHE A 70 13.92 24.88 -8.06
C PHE A 70 13.90 26.39 -8.31
N GLY A 71 14.67 26.88 -9.28
CA GLY A 71 14.62 28.28 -9.71
C GLY A 71 13.22 28.69 -10.17
N ARG A 72 12.62 27.89 -11.06
CA ARG A 72 11.23 28.11 -11.53
C ARG A 72 10.22 28.07 -10.38
N LEU A 73 10.31 27.07 -9.49
CA LEU A 73 9.37 26.93 -8.37
C LEU A 73 9.48 28.11 -7.39
N THR A 74 10.71 28.53 -7.05
CA THR A 74 10.95 29.68 -6.16
C THR A 74 10.32 30.95 -6.73
N HIS A 75 10.52 31.21 -8.03
CA HIS A 75 9.92 32.35 -8.71
C HIS A 75 8.39 32.29 -8.73
N LYS A 76 7.82 31.11 -9.01
CA LYS A 76 6.36 30.90 -9.01
C LYS A 76 5.74 31.20 -7.64
N TYR A 77 6.31 30.66 -6.57
CA TYR A 77 5.76 30.85 -5.22
C TYR A 77 6.00 32.27 -4.68
N LYS A 78 7.08 32.94 -5.09
CA LYS A 78 7.31 34.35 -4.77
C LYS A 78 6.23 35.24 -5.37
N LYS A 79 5.91 35.08 -6.66
CA LYS A 79 4.82 35.82 -7.32
C LYS A 79 3.44 35.57 -6.70
N MET A 80 3.17 34.31 -6.32
CA MET A 80 1.93 33.96 -5.60
C MET A 80 1.84 34.66 -4.24
N ALA A 81 2.94 34.76 -3.49
CA ALA A 81 2.98 35.47 -2.21
C ALA A 81 2.84 36.98 -2.37
N GLU A 82 3.30 37.53 -3.50
CA GLU A 82 3.18 38.94 -3.88
C GLU A 82 1.81 39.29 -4.50
N GLY A 83 0.91 38.32 -4.66
CA GLY A 83 -0.46 38.52 -5.13
C GLY A 83 -0.65 38.60 -6.65
N GLU A 84 0.38 38.29 -7.44
CA GLU A 84 0.27 38.19 -8.91
C GLU A 84 -0.13 36.77 -9.33
N GLN A 85 -1.09 36.66 -10.26
CA GLN A 85 -1.48 35.37 -10.83
C GLN A 85 -0.30 34.72 -11.59
N PRO A 86 -0.05 33.42 -11.40
CA PRO A 86 0.99 32.72 -12.15
C PRO A 86 0.48 32.34 -13.55
N ILE A 87 1.28 32.66 -14.57
CA ILE A 87 1.21 32.09 -15.92
C ILE A 87 1.72 30.64 -15.95
#